data_AF-A0A3M1NL41-F1
#
_entry.id   AF-A0A3M1NL41-F1
#
_cell.length_a   1.000
_cell.length_b   1.000
_cell.length_c   1.000
_cell.angle_alpha   90.00
_cell.angle_beta   90.00
_cell.angle_gamma   90.00
#
_symmetry.space_group_name_H-M   'P 1'
#
loop_
_entity.id
_entity.type
_entity.pdbx_description
1 polymer ?
#
loop_
_entity_poly.entity_id
_entity_poly.type
_entity_poly.pdbx_seq_one_letter_code
_entity_poly.pdbx_strand_id
1 'polypeptide(L)'
;FSDGVECESCHVVPAAFSAPTHIDGDDEAELVFGGLAVLNQVTPQWQEDPRTCTDTYCHGNWELQKSEANFPTLFIAETMRGEAAEPVWTDPSTVTCGSCHALPPEGHQPFEITDCHNCHASVVDGEGNIVDKGKHVNGKINVFSQEFPMF
;
A
#
# COMPACT_ATOMS: atom_id res chain seq x y z
N PHE A 1 6.32 -5.10 14.42
CA PHE A 1 5.73 -6.42 14.09
C PHE A 1 4.76 -6.21 12.94
N SER A 2 5.01 -6.83 11.79
CA SER A 2 4.17 -6.77 10.60
C SER A 2 3.00 -7.76 10.69
N ASP A 3 2.28 -7.83 11.81
CA ASP A 3 1.32 -8.90 12.06
C ASP A 3 0.34 -9.05 10.88
N GLY A 4 0.46 -10.16 10.13
CA GLY A 4 -0.29 -10.45 8.90
C GLY A 4 0.36 -10.12 7.54
N VAL A 5 1.56 -9.52 7.49
CA VAL A 5 2.34 -9.28 6.26
C VAL A 5 3.74 -9.88 6.40
N GLU A 6 4.12 -10.71 5.43
CA GLU A 6 5.44 -11.36 5.39
C GLU A 6 6.56 -10.34 5.12
N CYS A 7 7.72 -10.51 5.74
CA CYS A 7 8.85 -9.57 5.63
C CYS A 7 9.29 -9.32 4.17
N GLU A 8 9.20 -10.35 3.32
CA GLU A 8 9.53 -10.28 1.90
C GLU A 8 8.62 -9.37 1.07
N SER A 9 7.45 -8.99 1.62
CA SER A 9 6.58 -7.99 0.99
C SER A 9 7.18 -6.58 1.03
N CYS A 10 8.11 -6.33 1.96
CA CYS A 10 8.72 -5.02 2.19
C CYS A 10 10.13 -4.94 1.62
N HIS A 11 10.98 -5.91 1.95
CA HIS A 11 12.39 -5.90 1.61
C HIS A 11 12.90 -7.31 1.34
N VAL A 12 14.05 -7.41 0.69
CA VAL A 12 14.74 -8.68 0.51
C VAL A 12 15.13 -9.19 1.89
N VAL A 13 14.65 -10.37 2.27
CA VAL A 13 14.97 -11.00 3.55
C VAL A 13 16.36 -11.65 3.44
N PRO A 14 17.34 -11.25 4.27
CA PRO A 14 18.67 -11.84 4.25
C PRO A 14 18.66 -13.32 4.64
N ALA A 15 19.61 -14.09 4.12
CA ALA A 15 19.69 -15.54 4.38
C ALA A 15 19.99 -15.90 5.85
N ALA A 16 20.51 -14.95 6.64
CA ALA A 16 20.84 -15.15 8.04
C ALA A 16 20.65 -13.85 8.85
N PHE A 17 20.32 -14.01 10.14
CA PHE A 17 20.09 -12.91 11.07
C PHE A 17 21.32 -12.00 11.28
N SER A 18 22.53 -12.53 11.20
CA SER A 18 23.77 -11.76 11.36
C SER A 18 24.48 -11.54 10.03
N ALA A 19 23.74 -11.54 8.92
CA ALA A 19 24.32 -11.23 7.63
C ALA A 19 24.78 -9.75 7.60
N PRO A 20 25.85 -9.40 6.85
CA PRO A 20 26.30 -8.02 6.64
C PRO A 20 25.29 -7.05 5.99
N THR A 21 24.06 -7.51 5.75
CA THR A 21 22.95 -6.71 5.20
C THR A 21 21.73 -6.81 6.12
N HIS A 22 21.97 -7.12 7.39
CA HIS A 22 21.00 -7.25 8.48
C HIS A 22 21.68 -6.70 9.74
N ILE A 23 21.60 -7.38 10.89
CA ILE A 23 22.24 -6.88 12.12
C ILE A 23 23.71 -7.31 12.12
N ASP A 24 24.59 -6.46 11.57
CA ASP A 24 26.03 -6.73 11.44
C ASP A 24 26.92 -5.93 12.41
N GLY A 25 26.31 -5.05 13.21
CA GLY A 25 26.88 -4.52 14.45
C GLY A 25 27.34 -3.07 14.42
N ASP A 26 27.02 -2.31 13.38
CA ASP A 26 27.16 -0.84 13.34
C ASP A 26 25.89 -0.07 13.77
N ASP A 27 24.81 -0.81 14.09
CA ASP A 27 23.49 -0.30 14.47
C ASP A 27 22.76 0.51 13.36
N GLU A 28 23.22 0.40 12.11
CA GLU A 28 22.56 0.96 10.92
C GLU A 28 21.67 -0.12 10.27
N ALA A 29 20.68 0.31 9.46
CA ALA A 29 19.78 -0.62 8.77
C ALA A 29 19.87 -0.46 7.25
N GLU A 30 20.51 -1.42 6.59
CA GLU A 30 20.73 -1.41 5.13
C GLU A 30 19.60 -2.18 4.42
N LEU A 31 18.43 -1.54 4.33
CA LEU A 31 17.28 -2.16 3.68
C LEU A 31 17.39 -2.13 2.15
N VAL A 32 17.43 -3.33 1.54
CA VAL A 32 17.18 -3.50 0.11
C VAL A 32 15.69 -3.79 -0.08
N PHE A 33 14.92 -2.79 -0.50
CA PHE A 33 13.47 -2.94 -0.72
C PHE A 33 13.15 -3.88 -1.88
N GLY A 34 12.02 -4.58 -1.78
CA GLY A 34 11.58 -5.57 -2.75
C GLY A 34 10.10 -5.93 -2.58
N GLY A 35 9.64 -6.95 -3.31
CA GLY A 35 8.27 -7.44 -3.19
C GLY A 35 7.23 -6.39 -3.58
N LEU A 36 6.19 -6.24 -2.76
CA LEU A 36 5.11 -5.27 -2.99
C LEU A 36 5.55 -3.84 -2.73
N ALA A 37 6.56 -3.61 -1.88
CA ALA A 37 6.96 -2.25 -1.51
C ALA A 37 7.39 -1.38 -2.71
N VAL A 38 7.98 -2.00 -3.74
CA VAL A 38 8.50 -1.34 -4.95
C VAL A 38 7.49 -1.30 -6.11
N LEU A 39 6.24 -1.72 -5.87
CA LEU A 39 5.21 -1.77 -6.91
C LEU A 39 4.82 -0.36 -7.39
N ASN A 40 4.27 -0.25 -8.61
CA ASN A 40 3.91 1.02 -9.24
C ASN A 40 5.12 1.96 -9.43
N GLN A 41 6.30 1.36 -9.64
CA GLN A 41 7.57 2.05 -9.93
C GLN A 41 7.99 3.04 -8.84
N VAL A 42 7.51 2.85 -7.61
CA VAL A 42 7.89 3.68 -6.49
C VAL A 42 9.29 3.33 -6.01
N THR A 43 9.92 4.27 -5.31
CA THR A 43 11.30 4.13 -4.82
C THR A 43 11.29 4.23 -3.29
N PRO A 44 10.98 3.13 -2.58
CA PRO A 44 10.92 3.13 -1.12
C PRO A 44 12.22 3.59 -0.47
N GLN A 45 12.12 4.31 0.64
CA GLN A 45 13.27 4.79 1.39
C GLN A 45 13.13 4.43 2.87
N TRP A 46 14.28 4.18 3.50
CA TRP A 46 14.40 4.07 4.96
C TRP A 46 15.07 5.33 5.50
N GLN A 47 14.49 5.91 6.55
CA GLN A 47 15.09 7.02 7.29
C GLN A 47 15.31 6.60 8.74
N GLU A 48 16.55 6.68 9.23
CA GLU A 48 16.92 6.17 10.56
C GLU A 48 16.36 6.97 11.73
N ASP A 49 16.20 8.28 11.55
CA ASP A 49 15.57 9.18 12.51
C ASP A 49 14.43 9.92 11.79
N PRO A 50 13.15 9.58 12.04
CA PRO A 50 12.62 8.89 13.22
C PRO A 50 12.27 7.41 13.00
N ARG A 51 13.00 6.66 12.16
CA ARG A 51 12.74 5.25 11.80
C ARG A 51 11.51 5.07 10.92
N THR A 52 11.48 5.76 9.79
CA THR A 52 10.35 5.74 8.85
C THR A 52 10.67 4.99 7.58
N CYS A 53 9.65 4.34 7.03
CA CYS A 53 9.67 3.80 5.67
C CYS A 53 8.76 4.66 4.80
N THR A 54 9.32 5.42 3.86
CA THR A 54 8.57 6.31 2.96
C THR A 54 8.51 5.75 1.55
N ASP A 55 7.72 6.41 0.69
CA ASP A 55 7.70 6.19 -0.75
C ASP A 55 7.39 4.74 -1.18
N THR A 56 6.64 4.03 -0.34
CA THR A 56 6.32 2.61 -0.50
C THR A 56 4.88 2.42 -0.97
N TYR A 57 4.62 1.44 -1.84
CA TYR A 57 3.27 1.09 -2.31
C TYR A 57 2.28 0.88 -1.16
N CYS A 58 2.64 0.02 -0.19
CA CYS A 58 1.79 -0.28 0.97
C CYS A 58 1.49 0.95 1.84
N HIS A 59 2.35 1.98 1.78
CA HIS A 59 2.18 3.23 2.52
C HIS A 59 1.50 4.30 1.67
N GLY A 60 0.82 3.92 0.58
CA GLY A 60 0.00 4.85 -0.18
C GLY A 60 0.77 5.67 -1.19
N ASN A 61 2.05 5.37 -1.43
CA ASN A 61 2.78 5.98 -2.54
C ASN A 61 2.44 5.20 -3.81
N TRP A 62 1.27 5.48 -4.38
CA TRP A 62 0.85 4.94 -5.67
C TRP A 62 -0.03 5.97 -6.38
N GLU A 63 0.01 5.93 -7.70
CA GLU A 63 -0.78 6.80 -8.57
C GLU A 63 -1.36 5.99 -9.72
N LEU A 64 -2.64 6.21 -10.02
CA LEU A 64 -3.34 5.64 -11.15
C LEU A 64 -3.72 6.77 -12.11
N GLN A 65 -3.37 6.64 -13.39
CA GLN A 65 -3.70 7.63 -14.40
C GLN A 65 -5.06 7.35 -15.04
N LYS A 66 -5.88 8.40 -15.18
CA LYS A 66 -7.19 8.32 -15.86
C LYS A 66 -7.07 7.90 -17.32
N SER A 67 -6.00 8.29 -18.00
CA SER A 67 -5.68 7.93 -19.39
C SER A 67 -5.49 6.43 -19.62
N GLU A 68 -5.13 5.70 -18.57
CA GLU A 68 -4.81 4.26 -18.59
C GLU A 68 -5.90 3.42 -17.89
N ALA A 69 -6.91 4.07 -17.31
CA ALA A 69 -7.94 3.42 -16.55
C ALA A 69 -8.95 2.64 -17.43
N ASN A 70 -9.31 1.45 -16.96
CA ASN A 70 -10.43 0.68 -17.54
C ASN A 70 -11.79 1.37 -17.35
N PHE A 71 -11.92 2.20 -16.31
CA PHE A 71 -13.15 2.89 -15.92
C PHE A 71 -12.90 4.41 -15.70
N PRO A 72 -12.56 5.18 -16.76
CA PRO A 72 -12.13 6.57 -16.62
C PRO A 72 -13.24 7.50 -16.09
N THR A 73 -14.51 7.10 -16.17
CA THR A 73 -15.64 7.87 -15.63
C THR A 73 -15.68 7.91 -14.10
N LEU A 74 -14.98 7.00 -13.42
CA LEU A 74 -14.85 6.98 -11.96
C LEU A 74 -13.79 7.96 -11.43
N PHE A 75 -13.06 8.64 -12.32
CA PHE A 75 -12.05 9.63 -11.98
C PHE A 75 -12.62 11.05 -12.05
N ILE A 76 -12.51 11.80 -10.95
CA ILE A 76 -12.82 13.24 -10.88
C ILE A 76 -11.61 14.13 -11.12
N ALA A 77 -10.41 13.55 -11.12
CA ALA A 77 -9.14 14.21 -11.45
C ALA A 77 -8.40 13.41 -12.54
N GLU A 78 -7.26 13.92 -13.02
CA GLU A 78 -6.42 13.18 -13.99
C GLU A 78 -5.75 11.95 -13.36
N THR A 79 -5.56 11.97 -12.05
CA THR A 79 -4.97 10.88 -11.29
C THR A 79 -5.82 10.51 -10.09
N MET A 80 -5.68 9.26 -9.64
CA MET A 80 -6.19 8.78 -8.37
C MET A 80 -5.00 8.26 -7.57
N ARG A 81 -4.85 8.71 -6.32
CA ARG A 81 -3.63 8.49 -5.54
C ARG A 81 -3.93 8.03 -4.12
N GLY A 82 -2.94 7.38 -3.51
CA GLY A 82 -2.91 7.16 -2.07
C GLY A 82 -2.46 8.41 -1.31
N GLU A 83 -2.42 8.30 0.02
CA GLU A 83 -2.07 9.43 0.91
C GLU A 83 -0.56 9.52 1.23
N ALA A 84 0.26 8.61 0.68
CA ALA A 84 1.70 8.55 0.93
C ALA A 84 2.08 8.71 2.42
N ALA A 85 1.47 7.91 3.29
CA ALA A 85 1.80 7.88 4.71
C ALA A 85 3.29 7.61 4.96
N GLU A 86 3.81 8.23 6.02
CA GLU A 86 5.18 8.06 6.49
C GLU A 86 5.19 7.40 7.87
N PRO A 87 4.91 6.08 7.95
CA PRO A 87 4.80 5.43 9.23
C PRO A 87 6.14 5.30 9.94
N VAL A 88 6.09 5.43 11.26
CA VAL A 88 7.21 5.20 12.16
C VAL A 88 7.22 3.72 12.54
N TRP A 89 8.30 3.01 12.20
CA TRP A 89 8.44 1.56 12.39
C TRP A 89 8.16 1.09 13.82
N THR A 90 8.50 1.93 14.79
CA THR A 90 8.34 1.63 16.22
C THR A 90 7.00 2.09 16.79
N ASP A 91 6.18 2.81 16.03
CA ASP A 91 4.91 3.37 16.49
C ASP A 91 3.73 2.88 15.63
N PRO A 92 2.96 1.87 16.08
CA PRO A 92 1.85 1.34 15.32
C PRO A 92 0.69 2.34 15.15
N SER A 93 0.67 3.45 15.89
CA SER A 93 -0.39 4.47 15.77
C SER A 93 -0.27 5.33 14.52
N THR A 94 0.87 5.29 13.83
CA THR A 94 1.09 6.09 12.60
C THR A 94 0.44 5.50 11.35
N VAL A 95 -0.12 4.28 11.43
CA VAL A 95 -0.91 3.67 10.36
C VAL A 95 -2.31 3.38 10.87
N THR A 96 -3.31 3.98 10.25
CA THR A 96 -4.73 3.76 10.55
C THR A 96 -5.50 3.61 9.25
N CYS A 97 -6.73 3.07 9.29
CA CYS A 97 -7.58 3.05 8.11
C CYS A 97 -7.71 4.48 7.55
N GLY A 98 -7.44 4.66 6.25
CA GLY A 98 -7.42 5.98 5.63
C GLY A 98 -6.01 6.57 5.44
N SER A 99 -4.99 6.11 6.17
CA SER A 99 -3.63 6.63 6.01
C SER A 99 -2.92 6.09 4.76
N CYS A 100 -3.34 4.93 4.24
CA CYS A 100 -2.80 4.42 2.97
C CYS A 100 -3.46 5.11 1.77
N HIS A 101 -4.77 5.37 1.87
CA HIS A 101 -5.55 6.07 0.87
C HIS A 101 -6.77 6.69 1.55
N ALA A 102 -7.22 7.86 1.09
CA ALA A 102 -8.51 8.39 1.53
C ALA A 102 -9.65 7.38 1.25
N LEU A 103 -10.81 7.59 1.87
CA LEU A 103 -12.00 6.76 1.67
C LEU A 103 -13.13 7.63 1.09
N PRO A 104 -13.35 7.62 -0.24
CA PRO A 104 -12.60 6.91 -1.29
C PRO A 104 -11.24 7.57 -1.60
N PRO A 105 -10.34 6.91 -2.35
CA PRO A 105 -9.04 7.50 -2.70
C PRO A 105 -9.19 8.87 -3.36
N GLU A 106 -8.24 9.77 -3.13
CA GLU A 106 -8.27 11.08 -3.77
C GLU A 106 -8.27 10.92 -5.29
N GLY A 107 -9.16 11.64 -5.98
CA GLY A 107 -9.35 11.52 -7.43
C GLY A 107 -10.42 10.51 -7.86
N HIS A 108 -10.96 9.70 -6.94
CA HIS A 108 -12.14 8.88 -7.16
C HIS A 108 -13.44 9.69 -6.97
N GLN A 109 -14.49 9.35 -7.72
CA GLN A 109 -15.84 9.86 -7.47
C GLN A 109 -16.26 9.63 -6.00
N PRO A 110 -16.94 10.58 -5.35
CA PRO A 110 -17.38 10.39 -3.97
C PRO A 110 -18.48 9.32 -3.88
N PHE A 111 -18.33 8.40 -2.94
CA PHE A 111 -19.34 7.39 -2.58
C PHE A 111 -19.34 7.19 -1.05
N GLU A 112 -20.48 6.77 -0.51
CA GLU A 112 -20.56 6.34 0.89
C GLU A 112 -19.87 4.97 1.07
N ILE A 113 -19.35 4.70 2.26
CA ILE A 113 -18.60 3.46 2.53
C ILE A 113 -19.44 2.20 2.25
N THR A 114 -20.75 2.27 2.47
CA THR A 114 -21.71 1.19 2.22
C THR A 114 -21.91 0.91 0.73
N ASP A 115 -21.57 1.84 -0.15
CA ASP A 115 -21.71 1.70 -1.60
C ASP A 115 -20.47 1.10 -2.26
N CYS A 116 -19.33 1.04 -1.55
CA CYS A 116 -18.08 0.53 -2.10
C CYS A 116 -18.21 -0.91 -2.61
N HIS A 117 -19.00 -1.75 -1.93
CA HIS A 117 -19.22 -3.15 -2.30
C HIS A 117 -19.88 -3.31 -3.69
N ASN A 118 -20.60 -2.30 -4.19
CA ASN A 118 -21.23 -2.37 -5.52
C ASN A 118 -20.20 -2.59 -6.64
N CYS A 119 -18.99 -2.06 -6.45
CA CYS A 119 -17.86 -2.25 -7.35
C CYS A 119 -16.79 -3.17 -6.74
N HIS A 120 -16.44 -2.98 -5.47
CA HIS A 120 -15.34 -3.68 -4.78
C HIS A 120 -15.81 -4.92 -4.01
N ALA A 121 -16.88 -5.61 -4.46
CA ALA A 121 -17.51 -6.74 -3.77
C ALA A 121 -16.57 -7.89 -3.35
N SER A 122 -15.43 -8.04 -4.04
CA SER A 122 -14.45 -9.08 -3.71
C SER A 122 -13.49 -8.69 -2.57
N VAL A 123 -13.56 -7.45 -2.07
CA VAL A 123 -12.66 -6.91 -1.04
C VAL A 123 -13.43 -6.34 0.14
N VAL A 124 -14.58 -5.70 -0.10
CA VAL A 124 -15.40 -5.04 0.92
C VAL A 124 -16.87 -5.48 0.87
N ASP A 125 -17.50 -5.65 2.03
CA ASP A 125 -18.95 -5.92 2.14
C ASP A 125 -19.79 -4.63 2.20
N GLY A 126 -21.13 -4.80 2.26
CA GLY A 126 -22.08 -3.68 2.32
C GLY A 126 -22.05 -2.86 3.62
N GLU A 127 -21.29 -3.29 4.63
CA GLU A 127 -21.06 -2.55 5.87
C GLU A 127 -19.71 -1.82 5.85
N GLY A 128 -18.91 -1.99 4.80
CA GLY A 128 -17.58 -1.39 4.68
C GLY A 128 -16.46 -2.22 5.28
N ASN A 129 -16.72 -3.47 5.69
CA ASN A 129 -15.69 -4.33 6.26
C ASN A 129 -14.85 -4.98 5.16
N ILE A 130 -13.54 -5.08 5.40
CA ILE A 130 -12.64 -5.83 4.52
C ILE A 130 -12.90 -7.33 4.70
N VAL A 131 -13.46 -7.97 3.67
CA VAL A 131 -13.76 -9.41 3.66
C VAL A 131 -12.63 -10.26 3.08
N ASP A 132 -11.75 -9.67 2.27
CA ASP A 132 -10.56 -10.32 1.73
C ASP A 132 -9.33 -9.42 1.96
N LYS A 133 -8.61 -9.70 3.05
CA LYS A 133 -7.40 -8.95 3.42
C LYS A 133 -6.26 -9.16 2.44
N GLY A 134 -6.20 -10.32 1.77
CA GLY A 134 -5.20 -10.60 0.76
C GLY A 134 -5.37 -9.67 -0.43
N LYS A 135 -6.61 -9.52 -0.91
CA LYS A 135 -6.92 -8.62 -2.02
C LYS A 135 -6.86 -7.14 -1.66
N HIS A 136 -7.02 -6.78 -0.40
CA HIS A 136 -6.96 -5.39 0.04
C HIS A 136 -5.61 -4.72 -0.27
N VAL A 137 -4.50 -5.47 -0.20
CA VAL A 137 -3.14 -4.96 -0.37
C VAL A 137 -2.33 -5.71 -1.43
N ASN A 138 -2.98 -6.41 -2.36
CA ASN A 138 -2.31 -7.28 -3.35
C ASN A 138 -1.65 -6.55 -4.54
N GLY A 139 -1.64 -5.21 -4.55
CA GLY A 139 -1.08 -4.49 -5.68
C GLY A 139 -1.95 -4.44 -6.93
N LYS A 140 -3.25 -4.71 -6.79
CA LYS A 140 -4.18 -4.76 -7.92
C LYS A 140 -5.46 -3.97 -7.64
N ILE A 141 -6.08 -3.53 -8.72
CA ILE A 141 -7.41 -2.92 -8.69
C ILE A 141 -8.43 -4.07 -8.71
N ASN A 142 -9.18 -4.22 -7.61
CA ASN A 142 -10.18 -5.27 -7.44
C ASN A 142 -11.59 -4.68 -7.58
N VAL A 143 -12.19 -4.76 -8.77
CA VAL A 143 -13.54 -4.24 -9.06
C VAL A 143 -14.34 -5.21 -9.92
N PHE A 144 -15.67 -5.23 -9.74
CA PHE A 144 -16.62 -6.08 -10.45
C PHE A 144 -16.20 -7.56 -10.45
N SER A 145 -15.64 -8.01 -9.32
CA SER A 145 -15.06 -9.36 -9.12
C SER A 145 -13.93 -9.72 -10.10
N GLN A 146 -13.23 -8.71 -10.63
CA GLN A 146 -12.08 -8.84 -11.51
C GLN A 146 -10.86 -8.13 -10.90
N GLU A 147 -9.66 -8.57 -11.31
CA GLU A 147 -8.39 -7.99 -10.90
C GLU A 147 -7.71 -7.33 -12.10
N PHE A 148 -7.31 -6.07 -11.95
CA PHE A 148 -6.53 -5.33 -12.94
C PHE A 148 -5.18 -4.91 -12.35
N PRO A 149 -4.10 -4.90 -13.14
CA PRO A 149 -2.84 -4.35 -12.69
C PRO A 149 -2.96 -2.84 -12.41
N MET A 150 -2.13 -2.34 -11.50
CA MET A 150 -1.84 -0.90 -11.41
C MET A 150 -0.69 -0.62 -12.38
N PHE A 151 -0.90 0.30 -13.32
CA PHE A 151 0.08 0.65 -14.35
C PHE A 151 1.00 1.78 -13.85
#